data_AF-Q6ZXU0-F1
#
_entry.id   AF-Q6ZXU0-F1
#
_cell.length_a   1.000
_cell.length_b   1.000
_cell.length_c   1.000
_cell.angle_alpha   90.00
_cell.angle_beta   90.00
_cell.angle_gamma   90.00
#
_symmetry.space_group_name_H-M   'P 1'
#
loop_
_entity.id
_entity.type
_entity.pdbx_description
1 polymer ?
#
loop_
_entity_poly.entity_id
_entity_poly.type
_entity_poly.pdbx_seq_one_letter_code
_entity_poly.pdbx_strand_id
1 'polypeptide(L)'
;ACWTCKTPFAPKLQKELGKAYFADPYLAVHAKIPKEFQQLGAACGDCHNNKTQDLELSRWTLQQALAHTGKDYQQVSRQEARSLVCAQFHVTYIVPKDAEMKSTTVFFPWQGSKQEAISIENIIKVIRSDPAHLEWKQAVTGFKVGFIRHPEYEFFTYNSVHRKANVACADCHMP
;
A
#
# COMPACT_ATOMS: atom_id res chain seq x y z
N ALA A 1 -1.26 4.28 -11.27
CA ALA A 1 -1.22 4.36 -9.79
C ALA A 1 -2.37 3.60 -9.13
N CYS A 2 -3.63 3.86 -9.50
CA CYS A 2 -4.80 3.23 -8.86
C CYS A 2 -4.85 1.69 -8.94
N TRP A 3 -4.19 1.10 -9.93
CA TRP A 3 -4.14 -0.36 -10.10
C TRP A 3 -3.24 -1.08 -9.09
N THR A 4 -2.41 -0.36 -8.31
CA THR A 4 -1.44 -0.94 -7.36
C THR A 4 -2.07 -1.89 -6.35
N CYS A 5 -3.31 -1.59 -5.94
CA CYS A 5 -4.03 -2.34 -4.90
C CYS A 5 -5.28 -3.05 -5.42
N LYS A 6 -5.33 -3.40 -6.72
CA LYS A 6 -6.59 -3.86 -7.35
C LYS A 6 -6.46 -5.08 -8.25
N THR A 7 -5.27 -5.39 -8.77
CA THR A 7 -5.07 -6.49 -9.71
C THR A 7 -3.79 -7.25 -9.42
N PRO A 8 -3.76 -8.59 -9.58
CA PRO A 8 -2.54 -9.39 -9.42
C PRO A 8 -1.47 -9.05 -10.47
N PHE A 9 -1.86 -8.38 -11.56
CA PHE A 9 -0.93 -7.92 -12.59
C PHE A 9 -0.12 -6.68 -12.17
N ALA A 10 -0.43 -6.05 -11.03
CA ALA A 10 0.19 -4.79 -10.61
C ALA A 10 1.72 -4.85 -10.54
N PRO A 11 2.37 -5.85 -9.91
CA PRO A 11 3.83 -5.92 -9.85
C PRO A 11 4.48 -6.08 -11.24
N LYS A 12 3.87 -6.91 -12.10
CA LYS A 12 4.33 -7.11 -13.48
C LYS A 12 4.25 -5.83 -14.29
N LEU A 13 3.08 -5.18 -14.28
CA LEU A 13 2.85 -3.94 -15.02
C LEU A 13 3.73 -2.80 -14.52
N GLN A 14 3.98 -2.70 -13.22
CA GLN A 14 4.89 -1.70 -12.66
C GLN A 14 6.33 -1.91 -13.18
N LYS A 15 6.80 -3.16 -13.23
CA LYS A 15 8.12 -3.51 -13.76
C LYS A 15 8.26 -3.22 -15.26
N GLU A 16 7.22 -3.51 -16.04
CA GLU A 16 7.24 -3.35 -17.49
C GLU A 16 7.08 -1.88 -17.94
N LEU A 17 6.22 -1.11 -17.27
CA LEU A 17 5.86 0.25 -17.69
C LEU A 17 6.62 1.34 -16.92
N GLY A 18 7.23 1.03 -15.76
CA GLY A 18 7.95 2.00 -14.94
C GLY A 18 7.08 3.21 -14.57
N LYS A 19 7.56 4.43 -14.85
CA LYS A 19 6.83 5.68 -14.55
C LYS A 19 5.44 5.74 -15.24
N ALA A 20 5.31 5.16 -16.44
CA ALA A 20 4.05 5.17 -17.18
C ALA A 20 2.93 4.40 -16.45
N TYR A 21 3.26 3.36 -15.68
CA TYR A 21 2.30 2.65 -14.82
C TYR A 21 1.56 3.59 -13.85
N PHE A 22 2.26 4.62 -13.38
CA PHE A 22 1.71 5.59 -12.45
C PHE A 22 1.01 6.73 -13.18
N ALA A 23 1.67 7.30 -14.20
CA ALA A 23 1.31 8.55 -14.83
C ALA A 23 0.23 8.43 -15.93
N ASP A 24 0.14 7.28 -16.61
CA ASP A 24 -0.77 7.12 -17.74
C ASP A 24 -2.25 7.10 -17.30
N PRO A 25 -3.18 7.45 -18.21
CA PRO A 25 -4.60 7.38 -17.94
C PRO A 25 -5.02 6.00 -17.42
N TYR A 26 -5.96 5.99 -16.48
CA TYR A 26 -6.42 4.77 -15.81
C TYR A 26 -6.79 3.64 -16.77
N LEU A 27 -7.54 3.97 -17.83
CA LEU A 27 -7.97 3.01 -18.85
C LEU A 27 -6.84 2.54 -19.77
N ALA A 28 -5.81 3.35 -19.98
CA ALA A 28 -4.66 2.96 -20.78
C ALA A 28 -3.83 1.88 -20.08
N VAL A 29 -3.63 2.02 -18.76
CA VAL A 29 -2.97 0.99 -17.94
C VAL A 29 -3.87 -0.25 -17.80
N HIS A 30 -5.18 -0.06 -17.63
CA HIS A 30 -6.15 -1.16 -17.57
C HIS A 30 -6.13 -2.04 -18.82
N ALA A 31 -6.05 -1.42 -20.00
CA ALA A 31 -6.00 -2.12 -21.28
C ALA A 31 -4.74 -2.99 -21.46
N LYS A 32 -3.71 -2.85 -20.61
CA LYS A 32 -2.53 -3.74 -20.59
C LYS A 32 -2.78 -5.06 -19.86
N ILE A 33 -3.86 -5.16 -19.09
CA ILE A 33 -4.30 -6.42 -18.47
C ILE A 33 -5.01 -7.26 -19.56
N PRO A 34 -4.71 -8.57 -19.69
CA PRO A 34 -5.43 -9.43 -20.63
C PRO A 34 -6.94 -9.33 -20.43
N LYS A 35 -7.69 -9.33 -21.53
CA LYS A 35 -9.11 -8.96 -21.54
C LYS A 35 -9.94 -9.82 -20.58
N GLU A 36 -9.63 -11.10 -20.51
CA GLU A 36 -10.24 -12.10 -19.62
C GLU A 36 -9.98 -11.85 -18.12
N PHE A 37 -8.94 -11.07 -17.78
CA PHE A 37 -8.56 -10.77 -16.39
C PHE A 37 -8.76 -9.30 -16.01
N GLN A 38 -9.34 -8.48 -16.88
CA GLN A 38 -9.54 -7.05 -16.62
C GLN A 38 -10.46 -6.74 -15.43
N GLN A 39 -11.26 -7.71 -14.99
CA GLN A 39 -12.12 -7.62 -13.81
C GLN A 39 -11.61 -8.47 -12.63
N LEU A 40 -10.45 -9.10 -12.78
CA LEU A 40 -9.87 -9.92 -11.71
C LEU A 40 -9.33 -9.01 -10.59
N GLY A 41 -9.93 -9.16 -9.40
CA GLY A 41 -9.47 -8.55 -8.16
C GLY A 41 -8.31 -9.29 -7.52
N ALA A 42 -8.14 -9.12 -6.21
CA ALA A 42 -7.14 -9.87 -5.44
C ALA A 42 -7.30 -11.40 -5.67
N ALA A 43 -6.18 -12.09 -5.90
CA ALA A 43 -6.14 -13.51 -6.23
C ALA A 43 -5.21 -14.28 -5.29
N CYS A 44 -5.22 -15.62 -5.37
CA CYS A 44 -4.42 -16.49 -4.49
C CYS A 44 -2.93 -16.08 -4.46
N GLY A 45 -2.35 -15.82 -5.63
CA GLY A 45 -0.94 -15.44 -5.78
C GLY A 45 -0.57 -14.05 -5.23
N ASP A 46 -1.56 -13.24 -4.82
CA ASP A 46 -1.26 -11.98 -4.13
C ASP A 46 -0.84 -12.21 -2.68
N CYS A 47 -1.22 -13.35 -2.09
CA CYS A 47 -1.02 -13.66 -0.67
C CYS A 47 -0.35 -15.01 -0.41
N HIS A 48 -0.28 -15.91 -1.40
CA HIS A 48 0.24 -17.27 -1.23
C HIS A 48 1.35 -17.60 -2.23
N ASN A 49 2.38 -18.29 -1.73
CA ASN A 49 3.40 -18.90 -2.56
C ASN A 49 2.83 -20.07 -3.37
N ASN A 50 3.10 -20.13 -4.67
CA ASN A 50 2.51 -21.16 -5.53
C ASN A 50 3.10 -22.57 -5.34
N LYS A 51 4.23 -22.73 -4.64
CA LYS A 51 4.85 -24.04 -4.36
C LYS A 51 4.51 -24.54 -2.97
N THR A 52 4.62 -23.70 -1.95
CA THR A 52 4.45 -24.10 -0.54
C THR A 52 3.09 -23.73 0.04
N GLN A 53 2.35 -22.83 -0.62
CA GLN A 53 1.12 -22.21 -0.10
C GLN A 53 1.33 -21.35 1.16
N ASP A 54 2.57 -21.13 1.57
CA ASP A 54 2.89 -20.19 2.65
C ASP A 54 2.46 -18.77 2.30
N LEU A 55 2.21 -17.97 3.32
CA LEU A 55 1.88 -16.56 3.12
C LEU A 55 3.08 -15.81 2.53
N GLU A 56 2.84 -15.07 1.45
CA GLU A 56 3.84 -14.31 0.71
C GLU A 56 3.40 -12.85 0.55
N LEU A 57 4.33 -11.93 0.71
CA LEU A 57 4.11 -10.49 0.52
C LEU A 57 4.52 -10.10 -0.90
N SER A 58 3.58 -10.18 -1.84
CA SER A 58 3.80 -9.93 -3.28
C SER A 58 3.96 -8.44 -3.66
N ARG A 59 3.49 -7.51 -2.83
CA ARG A 59 3.47 -6.07 -3.16
C ARG A 59 4.74 -5.34 -2.76
N TRP A 60 5.43 -4.79 -3.77
CA TRP A 60 6.65 -4.00 -3.59
C TRP A 60 6.45 -2.79 -2.67
N THR A 61 5.26 -2.18 -2.66
CA THR A 61 4.94 -1.03 -1.82
C THR A 61 5.02 -1.37 -0.34
N LEU A 62 4.49 -2.53 0.07
CA LEU A 62 4.58 -2.99 1.45
C LEU A 62 6.02 -3.38 1.80
N GLN A 63 6.72 -4.09 0.91
CA GLN A 63 8.12 -4.48 1.12
C GLN A 63 9.01 -3.26 1.40
N GLN A 64 8.86 -2.19 0.60
CA GLN A 64 9.58 -0.93 0.78
C GLN A 64 9.16 -0.21 2.07
N ALA A 65 7.87 -0.21 2.40
CA ALA A 65 7.38 0.43 3.62
C ALA A 65 7.88 -0.27 4.89
N LEU A 66 7.94 -1.60 4.91
CA LEU A 66 8.46 -2.37 6.04
C LEU A 66 9.95 -2.07 6.30
N ALA A 67 10.74 -1.87 5.24
CA ALA A 67 12.14 -1.47 5.37
C ALA A 67 12.30 -0.14 6.13
N HIS A 68 11.38 0.82 5.95
CA HIS A 68 11.38 2.08 6.71
C HIS A 68 11.06 1.91 8.20
N THR A 69 10.45 0.78 8.58
CA THR A 69 10.12 0.45 9.98
C THR A 69 11.14 -0.47 10.64
N GLY A 70 12.19 -0.88 9.91
CA GLY A 70 13.21 -1.83 10.37
C GLY A 70 12.80 -3.30 10.28
N LYS A 71 11.69 -3.62 9.61
CA LYS A 71 11.21 -5.00 9.42
C LYS A 71 11.69 -5.55 8.07
N ASP A 72 12.40 -6.67 8.11
CA ASP A 72 12.69 -7.47 6.91
C ASP A 72 11.43 -8.25 6.50
N TYR A 73 10.93 -7.98 5.29
CA TYR A 73 9.73 -8.62 4.76
C TYR A 73 9.94 -10.11 4.46
N GLN A 74 11.19 -10.57 4.32
CA GLN A 74 11.52 -11.98 4.13
C GLN A 74 11.55 -12.75 5.47
N GLN A 75 11.65 -12.03 6.59
CA GLN A 75 11.74 -12.60 7.94
C GLN A 75 10.51 -12.20 8.76
N VAL A 76 9.35 -12.70 8.31
CA VAL A 76 8.06 -12.53 8.99
C VAL A 76 7.63 -13.86 9.60
N SER A 77 7.22 -13.84 10.86
CA SER A 77 6.56 -14.99 11.46
C SER A 77 5.19 -15.23 10.82
N ARG A 78 4.65 -16.45 10.92
CA ARG A 78 3.31 -16.76 10.43
C ARG A 78 2.23 -15.83 11.00
N GLN A 79 2.35 -15.45 12.28
CA GLN A 79 1.36 -14.58 12.93
C GLN A 79 1.44 -13.13 12.44
N GLU A 80 2.65 -12.61 12.17
CA GLU A 80 2.80 -11.29 11.53
C GLU A 80 2.25 -11.33 10.10
N ALA A 81 2.57 -12.38 9.34
CA ALA A 81 2.10 -12.55 7.96
C ALA A 81 0.57 -12.53 7.85
N ARG A 82 -0.15 -13.10 8.84
CA ARG A 82 -1.64 -13.08 8.93
C ARG A 82 -2.26 -11.68 9.03
N SER A 83 -1.47 -10.64 9.28
CA SER A 83 -1.90 -9.23 9.16
C SER A 83 -1.24 -8.53 7.97
N LEU A 84 0.03 -8.84 7.70
CA LEU A 84 0.80 -8.19 6.64
C LEU A 84 0.27 -8.48 5.23
N VAL A 85 -0.31 -9.65 4.97
CA VAL A 85 -0.95 -9.92 3.67
C VAL A 85 -2.12 -8.97 3.39
N CYS A 86 -2.84 -8.54 4.43
CA CYS A 86 -3.89 -7.52 4.34
C CYS A 86 -3.26 -6.11 4.19
N ALA A 87 -2.17 -5.85 4.91
CA ALA A 87 -1.43 -4.58 4.86
C ALA A 87 -0.80 -4.28 3.50
N GLN A 88 -0.83 -5.22 2.56
CA GLN A 88 -0.50 -4.94 1.16
C GLN A 88 -1.43 -3.90 0.53
N PHE A 89 -2.64 -3.75 1.07
CA PHE A 89 -3.70 -2.89 0.52
C PHE A 89 -4.39 -2.03 1.56
N HIS A 90 -4.64 -2.58 2.76
CA HIS A 90 -5.38 -1.93 3.84
C HIS A 90 -4.51 -1.01 4.69
N VAL A 91 -4.00 0.01 4.01
CA VAL A 91 -3.06 1.01 4.52
C VAL A 91 -3.34 2.38 3.91
N THR A 92 -2.83 3.44 4.53
CA THR A 92 -2.75 4.72 3.83
C THR A 92 -1.57 4.75 2.88
N TYR A 93 -1.71 5.50 1.79
CA TYR A 93 -0.68 5.68 0.79
C TYR A 93 -0.64 7.13 0.32
N ILE A 94 0.52 7.56 -0.19
CA ILE A 94 0.71 8.83 -0.90
C ILE A 94 0.94 8.52 -2.38
N VAL A 95 0.36 9.35 -3.25
CA VAL A 95 0.59 9.32 -4.71
C VAL A 95 1.24 10.63 -5.12
N PRO A 96 2.59 10.74 -5.08
CA PRO A 96 3.26 11.99 -5.40
C PRO A 96 2.96 12.48 -6.81
N LYS A 97 2.92 13.80 -6.96
CA LYS A 97 2.57 14.50 -8.21
C LYS A 97 3.77 15.24 -8.78
N ASP A 98 3.93 15.20 -10.10
CA ASP A 98 4.85 16.10 -10.80
C ASP A 98 4.22 17.49 -11.04
N ALA A 99 4.92 18.36 -11.77
CA ALA A 99 4.49 19.72 -12.06
C ALA A 99 3.15 19.76 -12.84
N GLU A 100 2.89 18.75 -13.66
CA GLU A 100 1.67 18.58 -14.45
C GLU A 100 0.57 17.83 -13.69
N MET A 101 0.73 17.61 -12.39
CA MET A 101 -0.18 16.85 -11.52
C MET A 101 -0.37 15.38 -11.94
N LYS A 102 0.57 14.80 -12.69
CA LYS A 102 0.58 13.36 -12.98
C LYS A 102 1.19 12.58 -11.83
N SER A 103 0.68 11.37 -11.63
CA SER A 103 1.16 10.50 -10.55
C SER A 103 2.52 9.92 -10.91
N THR A 104 3.49 10.00 -10.00
CA THR A 104 4.86 9.52 -10.26
C THR A 104 5.15 8.15 -9.62
N THR A 105 4.53 7.86 -8.48
CA THR A 105 4.67 6.59 -7.75
C THR A 105 3.50 6.38 -6.77
N VAL A 106 3.51 5.28 -6.02
CA VAL A 106 2.67 5.03 -4.84
C VAL A 106 3.58 4.47 -3.74
N PHE A 107 3.51 5.03 -2.54
CA PHE A 107 4.26 4.52 -1.37
C PHE A 107 3.46 4.71 -0.07
N PHE A 108 3.82 3.97 0.97
CA PHE A 108 3.19 4.10 2.29
C PHE A 108 4.01 5.05 3.17
N PRO A 109 3.40 6.08 3.80
CA PRO A 109 4.11 7.13 4.52
C PRO A 109 4.59 6.69 5.91
N TRP A 110 5.35 5.60 5.98
CA TRP A 110 5.80 4.98 7.24
C TRP A 110 7.21 5.43 7.66
N GLN A 111 7.82 6.37 6.93
CA GLN A 111 9.15 6.90 7.24
C GLN A 111 9.18 7.51 8.65
N GLY A 112 10.19 7.15 9.44
CA GLY A 112 10.34 7.59 10.83
C GLY A 112 9.46 6.83 11.83
N SER A 113 8.68 5.84 11.38
CA SER A 113 7.92 4.95 12.26
C SER A 113 8.71 3.70 12.64
N LYS A 114 8.23 2.98 13.64
CA LYS A 114 8.76 1.65 14.02
C LYS A 114 7.73 0.58 13.64
N GLN A 115 8.16 -0.69 13.62
CA GLN A 115 7.26 -1.82 13.39
C GLN A 115 6.04 -1.70 14.31
N GLU A 116 4.84 -1.78 13.72
CA GLU A 116 3.54 -1.74 14.43
C GLU A 116 3.30 -0.46 15.25
N ALA A 117 4.13 0.56 15.10
CA ALA A 117 4.03 1.84 15.79
C ALA A 117 4.09 2.98 14.76
N ILE A 118 3.15 2.95 13.80
CA ILE A 118 2.98 3.94 12.75
C ILE A 118 1.97 4.99 13.23
N SER A 119 2.48 6.11 13.74
CA SER A 119 1.62 7.17 14.31
C SER A 119 1.11 8.13 13.24
N ILE A 120 -0.01 8.78 13.53
CA ILE A 120 -0.57 9.83 12.66
C ILE A 120 0.38 11.03 12.55
N GLU A 121 1.14 11.36 13.60
CA GLU A 121 2.13 12.44 13.58
C GLU A 121 3.24 12.16 12.57
N ASN A 122 3.73 10.92 12.50
CA ASN A 122 4.72 10.51 11.52
C ASN A 122 4.15 10.56 10.10
N ILE A 123 2.94 10.05 9.89
CA ILE A 123 2.24 10.10 8.58
C ILE A 123 2.10 11.56 8.12
N ILE A 124 1.60 12.46 8.98
CA ILE A 124 1.45 13.89 8.66
C ILE A 124 2.81 14.53 8.40
N LYS A 125 3.86 14.17 9.16
CA LYS A 125 5.22 14.67 8.93
C LYS A 125 5.72 14.31 7.53
N VAL A 126 5.48 13.09 7.06
CA VAL A 126 5.83 12.67 5.69
C VAL A 126 4.98 13.40 4.65
N ILE A 127 3.66 13.52 4.86
CA ILE A 127 2.80 14.29 3.95
C ILE A 127 3.30 15.73 3.79
N ARG A 128 3.82 16.35 4.86
CA ARG A 128 4.30 17.73 4.86
C ARG A 128 5.75 17.89 4.38
N SER A 129 6.51 16.82 4.21
CA SER A 129 7.94 16.91 3.90
C SER A 129 8.24 17.32 2.46
N ASP A 130 7.29 17.13 1.54
CA ASP A 130 7.46 17.43 0.12
C ASP A 130 6.13 17.95 -0.49
N PRO A 131 6.12 19.11 -1.17
CA PRO A 131 4.95 19.61 -1.90
C PRO A 131 4.37 18.63 -2.94
N ALA A 132 5.17 17.69 -3.46
CA ALA A 132 4.73 16.64 -4.37
C ALA A 132 3.72 15.68 -3.70
N HIS A 133 3.71 15.59 -2.37
CA HIS A 133 2.75 14.77 -1.61
C HIS A 133 1.36 15.40 -1.49
N LEU A 134 1.19 16.65 -1.92
CA LEU A 134 -0.10 17.34 -1.92
C LEU A 134 -0.83 17.03 -3.24
N GLU A 135 -1.90 16.25 -3.17
CA GLU A 135 -2.43 15.55 -4.34
C GLU A 135 -3.60 16.26 -5.01
N TRP A 136 -4.25 17.19 -4.32
CA TRP A 136 -5.44 17.88 -4.82
C TRP A 136 -5.60 19.26 -4.19
N LYS A 137 -6.45 20.09 -4.80
CA LYS A 137 -6.85 21.41 -4.30
C LYS A 137 -8.26 21.33 -3.75
N GLN A 138 -8.44 21.66 -2.48
CA GLN A 138 -9.76 21.71 -1.85
C GLN A 138 -10.56 22.90 -2.40
N ALA A 139 -11.75 22.64 -2.94
CA ALA A 139 -12.54 23.66 -3.64
C ALA A 139 -12.97 24.84 -2.76
N VAL A 140 -13.36 24.56 -1.50
CA VAL A 140 -13.89 25.58 -0.58
C VAL A 140 -12.82 26.52 -0.05
N THR A 141 -11.66 25.98 0.33
CA THR A 141 -10.57 26.76 0.98
C THR A 141 -9.49 27.21 -0.02
N GLY A 142 -9.41 26.55 -1.17
CA GLY A 142 -8.34 26.73 -2.14
C GLY A 142 -7.00 26.08 -1.75
N PHE A 143 -6.91 25.37 -0.61
CA PHE A 143 -5.67 24.78 -0.15
C PHE A 143 -5.27 23.55 -0.98
N LYS A 144 -3.97 23.44 -1.31
CA LYS A 144 -3.39 22.20 -1.83
C LYS A 144 -3.05 21.30 -0.64
N VAL A 145 -3.57 20.07 -0.62
CA VAL A 145 -3.51 19.21 0.58
C VAL A 145 -3.09 17.78 0.23
N GLY A 146 -2.46 17.10 1.19
CA GLY A 146 -2.27 15.65 1.14
C GLY A 146 -3.59 14.92 1.44
N PHE A 147 -3.54 13.59 1.44
CA PHE A 147 -4.73 12.78 1.71
C PHE A 147 -4.36 11.49 2.43
N ILE A 148 -5.23 11.06 3.34
CA ILE A 148 -5.12 9.79 4.06
C ILE A 148 -6.23 8.88 3.56
N ARG A 149 -5.88 7.63 3.26
CA ARG A 149 -6.82 6.58 2.86
C ARG A 149 -6.95 5.56 3.98
N HIS A 150 -7.80 4.56 3.76
CA HIS A 150 -8.12 3.41 4.62
C HIS A 150 -6.90 2.87 5.42
N PRO A 151 -6.60 3.42 6.62
CA PRO A 151 -5.34 3.17 7.32
C PRO A 151 -5.52 2.03 8.32
N GLU A 152 -6.16 0.92 7.91
CA GLU A 152 -6.56 -0.11 8.87
C GLU A 152 -5.37 -0.74 9.57
N TYR A 153 -4.29 -1.08 8.84
CA TYR A 153 -3.10 -1.67 9.47
C TYR A 153 -2.41 -0.70 10.43
N GLU A 154 -2.22 0.57 10.02
CA GLU A 154 -1.62 1.59 10.89
C GLU A 154 -2.46 1.78 12.16
N PHE A 155 -3.78 1.93 11.99
CA PHE A 155 -4.71 2.12 13.10
C PHE A 155 -4.78 0.89 14.02
N PHE A 156 -4.88 -0.31 13.45
CA PHE A 156 -4.97 -1.56 14.20
C PHE A 156 -3.69 -1.85 14.98
N THR A 157 -2.52 -1.63 14.37
CA THR A 157 -1.25 -2.00 15.00
C THR A 157 -0.80 -1.01 16.07
N TYR A 158 -1.19 0.26 15.96
CA TYR A 158 -0.76 1.30 16.88
C TYR A 158 -1.41 1.17 18.27
N ASN A 159 -0.77 0.41 19.15
CA ASN A 159 -1.14 0.27 20.56
C ASN A 159 -2.56 -0.26 20.86
N SER A 160 -3.23 -0.90 19.90
CA SER A 160 -4.56 -1.48 20.14
C SER A 160 -4.53 -2.66 21.10
N VAL A 161 -5.66 -2.90 21.79
CA VAL A 161 -5.80 -4.01 22.75
C VAL A 161 -5.59 -5.36 22.06
N HIS A 162 -6.23 -5.57 20.90
CA HIS A 162 -6.11 -6.82 20.13
C HIS A 162 -4.69 -7.03 19.60
N ARG A 163 -4.01 -5.99 19.09
CA ARG A 163 -2.63 -6.15 18.64
C ARG A 163 -1.68 -6.49 19.79
N LYS A 164 -1.85 -5.84 20.96
CA LYS A 164 -1.09 -6.18 22.19
C LYS A 164 -1.33 -7.62 22.66
N ALA A 165 -2.51 -8.18 22.37
CA ALA A 165 -2.83 -9.59 22.60
C ALA A 165 -2.35 -10.52 21.47
N ASN A 166 -1.50 -10.03 20.55
CA ASN A 166 -0.98 -10.75 19.39
C ASN A 166 -2.05 -11.26 18.41
N VAL A 167 -3.24 -10.66 18.40
CA VAL A 167 -4.28 -10.93 17.41
C VAL A 167 -3.85 -10.38 16.05
N ALA A 168 -4.20 -11.09 14.99
CA ALA A 168 -3.99 -10.72 13.60
C ALA A 168 -5.32 -10.44 12.88
N CYS A 169 -5.25 -9.74 11.74
CA CYS A 169 -6.43 -9.46 10.90
C CYS A 169 -7.21 -10.73 10.57
N ALA A 170 -6.50 -11.79 10.17
CA ALA A 170 -7.08 -13.07 9.81
C ALA A 170 -7.79 -13.79 10.97
N ASP A 171 -7.47 -13.49 12.24
CA ASP A 171 -8.14 -14.15 13.37
C ASP A 171 -9.61 -13.73 13.49
N CYS A 172 -9.97 -12.54 12.99
CA CYS A 172 -11.35 -12.04 13.02
C CYS A 172 -12.03 -12.13 11.64
N HIS A 173 -11.29 -11.94 10.56
CA HIS A 173 -11.85 -11.83 9.21
C HIS A 173 -11.72 -13.11 8.38
N MET A 174 -10.96 -14.11 8.85
CA MET A 174 -10.76 -15.39 8.18
C MET A 174 -10.80 -16.55 9.20
N PRO A 175 -11.97 -16.81 9.82
CA PRO A 175 -12.15 -17.87 10.80
C PRO A 175 -12.00 -19.27 10.21
#